data_AF-A0A182SCK2-F1
#
_entry.id   AF-A0A182SCK2-F1
#
_cell.length_a   1.000
_cell.length_b   1.000
_cell.length_c   1.000
_cell.angle_alpha   90.00
_cell.angle_beta   90.00
_cell.angle_gamma   90.00
#
_symmetry.space_group_name_H-M   'P 1'
#
loop_
_entity.id
_entity.type
_entity.pdbx_description
1 polymer ?
#
loop_
_entity_poly.entity_id
_entity_poly.type
_entity_poly.pdbx_seq_one_letter_code
_entity_poly.pdbx_strand_id
1 'polypeptide(L)'
;MNSLCAKLALFLLVVLVVGKVRAIESSSGGDRTANPRWTVRPMNVNCPQPACTTAKDLNTLWASPDATQFVRCRPAPTGYWMIELNPCAPGTLFQFSKQACVATRNWSSC
;
A
#
# COMPACT_ATOMS: atom_id res chain seq x y z
N MET A 1 -9.99 59.69 7.72
CA MET A 1 -9.42 58.96 6.55
C MET A 1 -8.36 57.99 7.06
N ASN A 2 -8.59 56.66 7.06
CA ASN A 2 -7.55 55.60 6.98
C ASN A 2 -7.99 54.17 7.40
N SER A 3 -8.98 53.96 8.28
CA SER A 3 -9.27 52.59 8.79
C SER A 3 -10.15 51.72 7.87
N LEU A 4 -11.10 52.29 7.13
CA LEU A 4 -11.96 51.52 6.21
C LEU A 4 -11.23 51.06 4.94
N CYS A 5 -10.23 51.81 4.48
CA CYS A 5 -9.48 51.48 3.26
C CYS A 5 -8.58 50.25 3.48
N ALA A 6 -7.95 50.16 4.65
CA ALA A 6 -7.10 49.02 5.03
C ALA A 6 -7.89 47.72 5.17
N LYS A 7 -9.13 47.79 5.70
CA LYS A 7 -10.00 46.61 5.84
C LYS A 7 -10.49 46.10 4.48
N LEU A 8 -10.89 47.00 3.56
CA LEU A 8 -11.26 46.59 2.19
C LEU A 8 -10.08 45.96 1.44
N ALA A 9 -8.87 46.54 1.57
CA ALA A 9 -7.68 45.99 0.93
C ALA A 9 -7.31 44.59 1.45
N LEU A 10 -7.46 44.35 2.76
CA LEU A 10 -7.20 43.04 3.38
C LEU A 10 -8.23 41.99 2.94
N PHE A 11 -9.51 42.34 2.86
CA PHE A 11 -10.55 41.43 2.38
C PHE A 11 -10.36 41.05 0.91
N LEU A 12 -9.95 42.00 0.04
CA LEU A 12 -9.67 41.72 -1.37
C LEU A 12 -8.46 40.78 -1.56
N LEU A 13 -7.42 40.92 -0.73
CA LEU A 13 -6.26 40.02 -0.76
C LEU A 13 -6.61 38.59 -0.34
N VAL A 14 -7.49 38.41 0.66
CA VAL A 14 -7.90 37.07 1.10
C VAL A 14 -8.74 36.35 0.04
N VAL A 15 -9.64 37.05 -0.67
CA VAL A 15 -10.49 36.43 -1.72
C VAL A 15 -9.65 35.94 -2.91
N LEU A 16 -8.57 36.64 -3.27
CA LEU A 16 -7.69 36.22 -4.37
C LEU A 16 -6.87 34.97 -4.07
N VAL A 17 -6.56 34.68 -2.80
CA VAL A 17 -5.79 33.48 -2.41
C VAL A 17 -6.65 32.22 -2.37
N VAL A 18 -7.96 32.32 -2.10
CA VAL A 18 -8.87 31.17 -1.99
C VAL A 18 -9.45 30.73 -3.35
N GLY A 19 -9.35 31.56 -4.39
CA GLY A 19 -10.02 31.38 -5.68
C GLY A 19 -9.34 30.49 -6.73
N LYS A 20 -8.34 29.66 -6.38
CA LYS A 20 -7.63 28.81 -7.36
C LYS A 20 -7.64 27.32 -7.00
N VAL A 21 -8.82 26.78 -6.68
CA VAL A 21 -9.05 25.33 -6.81
C VAL A 21 -9.09 25.01 -8.30
N ARG A 22 -7.95 24.59 -8.87
CA ARG A 22 -7.93 23.98 -10.20
C ARG A 22 -8.69 22.66 -10.08
N ALA A 23 -9.77 22.51 -10.84
CA ALA A 23 -10.37 21.21 -11.07
C ALA A 23 -9.27 20.30 -11.64
N ILE A 24 -8.91 19.23 -10.90
CA ILE A 24 -8.16 18.13 -11.48
C ILE A 24 -9.12 17.45 -12.44
N GLU A 25 -8.86 17.63 -13.73
CA GLU A 25 -9.46 16.86 -14.80
C GLU A 25 -9.10 15.40 -14.54
N SER A 26 -10.05 14.66 -13.98
CA SER A 26 -9.95 13.21 -13.87
C SER A 26 -10.02 12.68 -15.29
N SER A 27 -8.85 12.63 -15.93
CA SER A 27 -8.69 12.05 -17.25
C SER A 27 -9.01 10.57 -17.13
N SER A 28 -10.27 10.29 -17.50
CA SER A 28 -10.79 8.98 -17.86
C SER A 28 -9.98 8.45 -19.04
N GLY A 29 -8.80 7.91 -18.74
CA GLY A 29 -8.01 7.09 -19.66
C GLY A 29 -8.54 5.68 -19.61
N GLY A 30 -9.49 5.36 -20.50
CA GLY A 30 -10.08 4.04 -20.58
C GLY A 30 -9.06 2.97 -20.94
N ASP A 31 -8.99 1.91 -20.13
CA ASP A 31 -8.52 0.61 -20.59
C ASP A 31 -9.74 -0.22 -21.01
N ARG A 32 -10.06 -0.18 -22.30
CA ARG A 32 -11.12 -0.99 -22.92
C ARG A 32 -10.61 -2.40 -23.26
N THR A 33 -9.74 -3.01 -22.45
CA THR A 33 -9.40 -4.44 -22.53
C THR A 33 -9.56 -5.15 -21.19
N ALA A 34 -10.65 -4.85 -20.47
CA ALA A 34 -11.12 -5.68 -19.37
C ALA A 34 -11.72 -7.00 -19.93
N ASN A 35 -10.88 -7.97 -20.30
CA ASN A 35 -11.26 -9.38 -20.41
C ASN A 35 -11.95 -9.83 -19.09
N PRO A 36 -13.19 -10.33 -19.09
CA PRO A 36 -13.89 -10.69 -17.85
C PRO A 36 -13.22 -11.82 -17.02
N ARG A 37 -12.04 -12.32 -17.43
CA ARG A 37 -11.12 -13.12 -16.60
C ARG A 37 -10.29 -12.32 -15.57
N TRP A 38 -10.32 -10.99 -15.58
CA TRP A 38 -9.73 -10.16 -14.51
C TRP A 38 -10.63 -10.30 -13.26
N THR A 39 -10.21 -10.87 -12.13
CA THR A 39 -9.21 -10.32 -11.21
C THR A 39 -8.88 -11.36 -10.12
N VAL A 40 -8.57 -12.61 -10.48
CA VAL A 40 -8.15 -13.59 -9.46
C VAL A 40 -6.71 -13.24 -9.05
N ARG A 41 -6.58 -12.43 -7.99
CA ARG A 41 -5.29 -12.22 -7.35
C ARG A 41 -4.85 -13.55 -6.74
N PRO A 42 -3.58 -13.96 -6.89
CA PRO A 42 -3.08 -15.14 -6.21
C PRO A 42 -3.13 -14.87 -4.72
N MET A 43 -3.91 -15.69 -4.00
CA MET A 43 -4.25 -15.45 -2.60
C MET A 43 -3.60 -16.49 -1.70
N ASN A 44 -3.10 -16.05 -0.55
CA ASN A 44 -2.54 -16.89 0.50
C ASN A 44 -3.43 -16.89 1.77
N VAL A 45 -4.76 -16.76 1.58
CA VAL A 45 -5.73 -16.60 2.68
C VAL A 45 -5.81 -17.80 3.64
N ASN A 46 -5.37 -18.99 3.20
CA ASN A 46 -5.38 -20.21 4.01
C ASN A 46 -4.05 -20.45 4.74
N CYS A 47 -3.08 -19.53 4.64
CA CYS A 47 -1.77 -19.71 5.23
C CYS A 47 -1.74 -19.36 6.73
N PRO A 48 -0.77 -19.91 7.49
CA PRO A 48 -0.59 -19.56 8.89
C PRO A 48 -0.48 -18.05 9.10
N GLN A 49 -1.17 -17.54 10.12
CA GLN A 49 -1.15 -16.12 10.45
C GLN A 49 0.23 -15.70 10.97
N PRO A 50 0.69 -14.47 10.65
CA PRO A 50 1.94 -13.95 11.17
C PRO A 50 2.00 -13.93 12.69
N ALA A 51 3.10 -14.43 13.25
CA ALA A 51 3.48 -14.27 14.65
C ALA A 51 4.84 -13.59 14.74
N CYS A 52 5.10 -12.84 15.82
CA CYS A 52 6.38 -12.19 16.09
C CYS A 52 6.76 -12.30 17.57
N THR A 53 6.66 -13.51 18.14
CA THR A 53 6.85 -13.73 19.59
C THR A 53 8.05 -14.62 19.89
N THR A 54 8.29 -15.68 19.11
CA THR A 54 9.42 -16.59 19.31
C THR A 54 10.57 -16.31 18.34
N ALA A 55 11.78 -16.76 18.67
CA ALA A 55 12.92 -16.66 17.76
C ALA A 55 12.65 -17.35 16.40
N LYS A 56 11.84 -18.42 16.38
CA LYS A 56 11.42 -19.07 15.14
C LYS A 56 10.55 -18.12 14.29
N ASP A 57 9.60 -17.46 14.92
CA ASP A 57 8.68 -16.54 14.25
C ASP A 57 9.41 -15.34 13.65
N LEU A 58 10.38 -14.80 14.39
CA LEU A 58 11.21 -13.68 13.94
C LEU A 58 12.08 -14.00 12.72
N ASN A 59 12.42 -15.27 12.53
CA ASN A 59 13.18 -15.76 11.38
C ASN A 59 12.28 -16.33 10.26
N THR A 60 10.95 -16.26 10.41
CA THR A 60 9.98 -16.75 9.44
C THR A 60 9.47 -15.60 8.57
N LEU A 61 9.44 -15.81 7.25
CA LEU A 61 8.68 -14.98 6.34
C LEU A 61 7.23 -15.49 6.31
N TRP A 62 6.28 -14.60 6.55
CA TRP A 62 4.88 -14.93 6.65
C TRP A 62 4.12 -14.54 5.39
N ALA A 63 3.03 -15.25 5.10
CA ALA A 63 2.23 -14.95 3.94
C ALA A 63 1.29 -13.74 4.21
N SER A 64 1.25 -12.79 3.27
CA SER A 64 0.17 -11.81 3.18
C SER A 64 -1.02 -12.43 2.44
N PRO A 65 -2.28 -12.01 2.69
CA PRO A 65 -3.41 -12.45 1.87
C PRO A 65 -3.19 -12.25 0.36
N ASP A 66 -2.52 -11.17 -0.04
CA ASP A 66 -2.05 -10.96 -1.42
C ASP A 66 -0.65 -11.58 -1.58
N ALA A 67 -0.54 -12.62 -2.42
CA ALA A 67 0.73 -13.32 -2.63
C ALA A 67 1.81 -12.49 -3.35
N THR A 68 1.48 -11.30 -3.87
CA THR A 68 2.50 -10.36 -4.35
C THR A 68 3.30 -9.72 -3.23
N GLN A 69 2.91 -9.96 -1.97
CA GLN A 69 3.55 -9.44 -0.78
C GLN A 69 3.80 -10.55 0.24
N PHE A 70 4.68 -10.25 1.18
CA PHE A 70 4.97 -11.10 2.32
C PHE A 70 5.19 -10.23 3.56
N VAL A 71 5.11 -10.88 4.71
CA VAL A 71 5.20 -10.23 6.02
C VAL A 71 6.50 -10.63 6.69
N ARG A 72 7.16 -9.64 7.31
CA ARG A 72 8.34 -9.83 8.17
C ARG A 72 8.12 -9.19 9.52
N CYS A 73 8.73 -9.79 10.54
CA CYS A 73 8.85 -9.14 11.85
C CYS A 73 10.02 -8.17 11.85
N ARG A 74 9.82 -6.98 12.40
CA ARG A 74 10.87 -5.96 12.61
C ARG A 74 10.81 -5.40 14.02
N PRO A 75 11.95 -5.02 14.61
CA PRO A 75 11.93 -4.36 15.91
C PRO A 75 11.33 -2.95 15.75
N ALA A 76 10.33 -2.64 16.57
CA ALA A 76 9.77 -1.31 16.68
C ALA A 76 10.65 -0.45 17.62
N PRO A 77 10.63 0.89 17.49
CA PRO A 77 11.38 1.79 18.37
C PRO A 77 11.00 1.66 19.86
N THR A 78 9.81 1.15 20.15
CA THR A 78 9.29 0.91 21.50
C THR A 78 9.87 -0.33 22.17
N GLY A 79 10.68 -1.13 21.46
CA GLY A 79 11.23 -2.40 21.95
C GLY A 79 10.32 -3.62 21.73
N TYR A 80 9.11 -3.43 21.20
CA TYR A 80 8.23 -4.51 20.75
C TYR A 80 8.51 -4.90 19.30
N TRP A 81 7.92 -6.00 18.83
CA TRP A 81 7.97 -6.42 17.43
C TRP A 81 6.76 -5.91 16.66
N MET A 82 6.98 -5.49 15.41
CA MET A 82 5.94 -5.06 14.49
C MET A 82 5.94 -5.91 13.22
N ILE A 83 4.78 -5.99 12.58
CA ILE A 83 4.61 -6.61 11.26
C ILE A 83 4.92 -5.57 10.17
N GLU A 84 5.81 -5.93 9.26
CA GLU A 84 6.18 -5.15 8.08
C GLU A 84 5.77 -5.91 6.81
N LEU A 85 5.00 -5.24 5.95
CA LEU A 85 4.57 -5.77 4.66
C LEU A 85 5.61 -5.40 3.59
N ASN A 86 6.09 -6.39 2.85
CA ASN A 86 7.16 -6.26 1.88
C ASN A 86 6.68 -6.79 0.51
N PRO A 87 6.94 -6.08 -0.61
CA PRO A 87 6.59 -6.56 -1.93
C PRO A 87 7.59 -7.62 -2.43
N CYS A 88 7.09 -8.60 -3.17
CA CYS A 88 7.91 -9.42 -4.04
C CYS A 88 8.33 -8.64 -5.30
N ALA A 89 9.38 -9.11 -5.97
CA ALA A 89 9.78 -8.56 -7.27
C ALA A 89 8.67 -8.80 -8.33
N PRO A 90 8.55 -7.95 -9.36
CA PRO A 90 7.58 -8.14 -10.43
C PRO A 90 7.68 -9.54 -11.06
N GLY A 91 6.54 -10.20 -11.29
CA GLY A 91 6.49 -11.56 -11.85
C GLY A 91 6.82 -12.69 -10.86
N THR A 92 6.93 -12.37 -9.57
CA THR A 92 7.14 -13.35 -8.50
C THR A 92 6.06 -13.25 -7.43
N LEU A 93 5.80 -14.37 -6.76
CA LEU A 93 4.78 -14.52 -5.72
C LEU A 93 5.39 -15.22 -4.50
N PHE A 94 5.01 -14.80 -3.31
CA PHE A 94 5.49 -15.38 -2.07
C PHE A 94 4.89 -16.78 -1.84
N GLN A 95 5.77 -17.74 -1.59
CA GLN A 95 5.42 -19.12 -1.25
C GLN A 95 5.95 -19.48 0.14
N PHE A 96 5.04 -19.68 1.09
CA PHE A 96 5.38 -19.92 2.49
C PHE A 96 6.25 -21.17 2.68
N SER A 97 5.96 -22.27 1.98
CA SER A 97 6.73 -23.51 2.07
C SER A 97 8.18 -23.39 1.59
N LYS A 98 8.48 -22.39 0.74
CA LYS A 98 9.83 -22.10 0.25
C LYS A 98 10.49 -20.94 0.99
N GLN A 99 9.75 -20.22 1.82
CA GLN A 99 10.20 -19.01 2.52
C GLN A 99 10.86 -18.01 1.54
N ALA A 100 10.25 -17.85 0.35
CA ALA A 100 10.80 -17.02 -0.73
C ALA A 100 9.73 -16.60 -1.73
N CYS A 101 10.01 -15.53 -2.49
CA CYS A 101 9.26 -15.19 -3.69
C CYS A 101 9.74 -16.09 -4.85
N VAL A 102 8.82 -16.81 -5.48
CA VAL A 102 9.08 -17.71 -6.60
C VAL A 102 8.41 -17.20 -7.88
N ALA A 103 8.86 -17.63 -9.05
CA ALA A 103 8.20 -17.29 -10.31
C ALA A 103 6.75 -17.79 -10.33
N THR A 104 5.82 -16.99 -10.86
CA THR A 104 4.37 -17.29 -10.87
C THR A 104 4.03 -18.71 -11.34
N ARG A 105 4.75 -19.25 -12.34
CA ARG A 105 4.55 -20.61 -12.87
C ARG A 105 4.86 -21.74 -11.88
N ASN A 106 5.69 -21.47 -10.89
CA ASN A 106 6.13 -22.44 -9.87
C ASN A 106 5.45 -22.19 -8.52
N TRP A 107 4.57 -21.18 -8.46
CA TRP A 107 3.94 -20.78 -7.22
C TRP A 107 2.84 -21.77 -6.85
N SER A 108 2.89 -22.22 -5.61
CA SER A 108 1.74 -22.73 -4.88
C SER A 108 1.50 -21.84 -3.67
N SER A 109 0.29 -21.89 -3.12
CA SER A 109 0.08 -21.41 -1.75
C SER A 109 0.96 -22.19 -0.75
N CYS A 110 0.74 -21.91 0.53
CA CYS A 110 0.91 -22.93 1.57
C CYS A 110 0.02 -24.16 1.27
#